data_AF-A0A9D6LQF8-F1
#
_entry.id   AF-A0A9D6LQF8-F1
#
_cell.length_a   1.000
_cell.length_b   1.000
_cell.length_c   1.000
_cell.angle_alpha   90.00
_cell.angle_beta   90.00
_cell.angle_gamma   90.00
#
_symmetry.space_group_name_H-M   'P 1'
#
loop_
_entity.id
_entity.type
_entity.pdbx_description
1 polymer ?
#
loop_
_entity_poly.entity_id
_entity_poly.type
_entity_poly.pdbx_seq_one_letter_code
_entity_poly.pdbx_strand_id
1 'polypeptide(L)'
;MAVLKRRTRMVNFRLSEDEYEYLKNMCLNEGARSISDFARAAVCRSLASHSGPQGEGLDAWVRKLNGKVEELDRAVRELAEQVGNGSRSRARRKLEIAESA
;
A
#
# COMPACT_ATOMS: atom_id res chain seq x y z
N MET A 1 -21.78 -13.95 -22.02
CA MET A 1 -22.77 -14.12 -20.93
C MET A 1 -22.15 -14.98 -19.85
N ALA A 2 -21.70 -14.38 -18.74
CA ALA A 2 -21.02 -15.11 -17.68
C ALA A 2 -22.02 -16.06 -16.99
N VAL A 3 -21.74 -17.36 -17.08
CA VAL A 3 -22.54 -18.42 -16.46
C VAL A 3 -22.53 -18.19 -14.94
N LEU A 4 -23.65 -17.71 -14.39
CA LEU A 4 -23.85 -17.58 -12.95
C LEU A 4 -23.84 -18.98 -12.35
N LYS A 5 -22.66 -19.40 -11.85
CA LYS A 5 -22.50 -20.64 -11.08
C LYS A 5 -23.56 -20.64 -9.98
N ARG A 6 -24.58 -21.50 -10.08
CA ARG A 6 -25.67 -21.58 -9.09
C ARG A 6 -25.07 -21.85 -7.72
N ARG A 7 -25.25 -20.89 -6.81
CA ARG A 7 -24.77 -20.95 -5.43
C ARG A 7 -25.81 -21.73 -4.62
N THR A 8 -25.60 -23.04 -4.46
CA THR A 8 -26.59 -23.96 -3.86
C THR A 8 -26.27 -24.38 -2.43
N ARG A 9 -25.14 -23.95 -1.86
CA ARG A 9 -24.73 -24.31 -0.49
C ARG A 9 -24.88 -23.10 0.43
N MET A 10 -25.70 -23.22 1.46
CA MET A 10 -25.91 -22.20 2.48
C MET A 10 -24.98 -22.46 3.67
N VAL A 11 -24.33 -21.42 4.17
CA VAL A 11 -23.53 -21.46 5.39
C VAL A 11 -24.27 -20.67 6.45
N ASN A 12 -24.56 -21.29 7.59
CA ASN A 12 -25.20 -20.63 8.72
C ASN A 12 -24.14 -20.33 9.79
N PHE A 13 -24.10 -19.08 10.23
CA PHE A 13 -23.25 -18.61 11.31
C PHE A 13 -24.15 -17.98 12.38
N ARG A 14 -23.88 -18.31 13.65
CA ARG A 14 -24.45 -17.60 14.78
C ARG A 14 -23.53 -16.45 15.12
N LEU A 15 -24.10 -15.26 15.23
CA LEU A 15 -23.39 -14.03 15.58
C LEU A 15 -24.06 -13.44 16.82
N SER A 16 -23.27 -12.75 17.62
CA SER A 16 -23.78 -11.79 18.58
C SER A 16 -24.35 -10.55 17.86
N GLU A 17 -25.15 -9.75 18.58
CA GLU A 17 -25.73 -8.51 18.04
C GLU A 17 -24.63 -7.53 17.60
N ASP A 18 -23.56 -7.40 18.40
CA ASP A 18 -22.42 -6.53 18.11
C ASP A 18 -21.71 -6.91 16.80
N GLU A 19 -21.51 -8.21 16.58
CA GLU A 19 -20.91 -8.74 15.35
C GLU A 19 -21.81 -8.51 14.14
N TYR A 20 -23.12 -8.60 14.31
CA TYR A 20 -24.09 -8.35 13.25
C TYR A 20 -24.11 -6.87 12.83
N GLU A 21 -24.10 -5.94 13.79
CA GLU A 21 -23.99 -4.51 13.50
C GLU A 21 -22.69 -4.16 12.79
N TYR A 22 -21.56 -4.74 13.23
CA TYR A 22 -20.27 -4.55 12.59
C TYR A 22 -20.28 -5.05 11.14
N LEU A 23 -20.83 -6.24 10.89
CA LEU A 23 -21.00 -6.80 9.55
C LEU A 23 -21.88 -5.93 8.65
N LYS A 24 -22.96 -5.38 9.22
CA LYS A 24 -23.87 -4.48 8.50
C LYS A 24 -23.17 -3.19 8.10
N ASN A 25 -22.42 -2.58 9.01
CA ASN A 25 -21.67 -1.35 8.74
C ASN A 25 -20.57 -1.58 7.69
N MET A 26 -19.85 -2.70 7.77
CA MET A 26 -18.83 -3.07 6.79
C MET A 26 -19.45 -3.37 5.42
N CYS A 27 -20.61 -4.02 5.38
CA CYS A 27 -21.35 -4.27 4.13
C CYS A 27 -21.76 -2.97 3.43
N LEU A 28 -22.19 -1.96 4.19
CA LEU A 28 -22.50 -0.62 3.67
C LEU A 28 -21.24 0.08 3.15
N ASN A 29 -20.14 -0.02 3.88
CA ASN A 29 -18.88 0.63 3.54
C ASN A 29 -18.20 0.03 2.30
N GLU A 30 -18.28 -1.29 2.10
CA GLU A 30 -17.77 -1.98 0.90
C GLU A 30 -18.76 -1.98 -0.28
N GLY A 31 -19.98 -1.45 -0.12
CA GLY A 31 -20.99 -1.35 -1.18
C GLY A 31 -21.53 -2.70 -1.67
N ALA A 32 -21.45 -3.75 -0.85
CA ALA A 32 -21.97 -5.06 -1.19
C ALA A 32 -23.50 -5.06 -1.19
N ARG A 33 -24.13 -5.69 -2.20
CA ARG A 33 -25.60 -5.78 -2.32
C ARG A 33 -26.27 -6.66 -1.26
N SER A 34 -25.49 -7.40 -0.46
CA SER A 34 -25.97 -8.25 0.62
C SER A 34 -24.85 -8.62 1.58
N ILE A 35 -25.18 -8.80 2.86
CA ILE A 35 -24.29 -9.34 3.90
C ILE A 35 -23.68 -10.67 3.46
N SER A 36 -24.43 -11.52 2.75
CA SER A 36 -23.90 -12.79 2.23
C SER A 36 -22.85 -12.59 1.14
N ASP A 37 -22.96 -11.54 0.32
CA ASP A 37 -21.95 -11.21 -0.68
C ASP A 37 -20.71 -10.60 -0.05
N PHE A 38 -20.86 -9.75 0.98
CA PHE A 38 -19.76 -9.25 1.79
C PHE A 38 -19.02 -10.39 2.50
N ALA A 39 -19.74 -11.24 3.25
CA ALA A 39 -19.16 -12.38 3.95
C ALA A 39 -18.43 -13.31 2.99
N ARG A 40 -19.00 -13.56 1.81
CA ARG A 40 -18.34 -14.33 0.75
C ARG A 40 -17.07 -13.64 0.26
N ALA A 41 -17.10 -12.34 -0.02
CA ALA A 41 -15.93 -11.60 -0.47
C ALA A 41 -14.81 -11.62 0.58
N ALA A 42 -15.15 -11.42 1.85
CA ALA A 42 -14.22 -11.49 2.97
C ALA A 42 -13.62 -12.89 3.13
N VAL A 43 -14.45 -13.93 3.12
CA VAL A 43 -14.00 -15.33 3.24
C VAL A 43 -13.18 -15.76 2.02
N CYS A 44 -13.59 -15.40 0.79
CA CYS A 44 -12.82 -15.69 -0.41
C CYS A 44 -11.49 -14.93 -0.44
N ARG A 45 -11.46 -13.66 0.03
CA ARG A 45 -10.22 -12.89 0.18
C ARG A 45 -9.30 -13.52 1.22
N SER A 46 -9.85 -13.98 2.35
CA SER A 46 -9.11 -14.71 3.38
C SER A 46 -8.58 -16.06 2.88
N LEU A 47 -9.40 -16.84 2.15
CA LEU A 47 -8.97 -18.10 1.53
C LEU A 47 -7.92 -17.88 0.44
N ALA A 48 -8.09 -16.89 -0.43
CA ALA A 48 -7.05 -16.46 -1.37
C ALA A 48 -5.80 -15.99 -0.62
N SER A 49 -6.00 -15.41 0.57
CA SER A 49 -4.91 -15.01 1.44
C SER A 49 -4.13 -16.17 2.07
N HIS A 50 -4.75 -17.33 2.18
CA HIS A 50 -4.17 -18.52 2.80
C HIS A 50 -3.80 -19.61 1.79
N SER A 51 -4.26 -19.51 0.54
CA SER A 51 -4.09 -20.52 -0.52
C SER A 51 -3.06 -20.13 -1.58
N GLY A 52 -2.45 -18.95 -1.48
CA GLY A 52 -1.26 -18.58 -2.25
C GLY A 52 -0.03 -18.55 -1.34
N PRO A 53 1.21 -18.56 -1.88
CA PRO A 53 2.44 -18.31 -1.12
C PRO A 53 2.47 -16.83 -0.69
N GLN A 54 1.58 -16.46 0.23
CA GLN A 54 1.30 -15.08 0.62
C GLN A 54 2.33 -14.49 1.56
N GLY A 55 3.18 -15.32 2.18
CA GLY A 55 4.39 -14.85 2.83
C GLY A 55 5.46 -14.40 1.83
N GLU A 56 5.53 -15.03 0.66
CA GLU A 56 6.65 -14.83 -0.27
C GLU A 56 6.44 -13.60 -1.17
N GLY A 57 5.21 -13.38 -1.65
CA GLY A 57 4.90 -12.26 -2.53
C GLY A 57 4.90 -10.90 -1.84
N LEU A 58 4.36 -10.82 -0.62
CA LEU A 58 4.33 -9.58 0.15
C LEU A 58 5.72 -9.23 0.69
N ASP A 59 6.46 -10.21 1.22
CA ASP A 59 7.84 -9.99 1.68
C ASP A 59 8.77 -9.61 0.52
N ALA A 60 8.67 -10.28 -0.64
CA ALA A 60 9.41 -9.90 -1.83
C ALA A 60 9.06 -8.50 -2.33
N TRP A 61 7.78 -8.10 -2.25
CA TRP A 61 7.34 -6.76 -2.63
C TRP A 61 7.83 -5.70 -1.65
N VAL A 62 7.76 -5.96 -0.34
CA VAL A 62 8.29 -5.08 0.72
C VAL A 62 9.81 -4.93 0.57
N ARG A 63 10.55 -6.02 0.33
CA ARG A 63 11.99 -5.99 0.07
C ARG A 63 12.33 -5.17 -1.17
N LYS A 64 11.57 -5.33 -2.25
CA LYS A 64 11.74 -4.54 -3.47
C LYS A 64 11.43 -3.05 -3.25
N LEU A 65 10.43 -2.75 -2.41
CA LEU A 65 10.08 -1.38 -2.05
C LEU A 65 11.18 -0.75 -1.19
N ASN A 66 11.70 -1.47 -0.20
CA ASN A 66 12.80 -1.02 0.64
C ASN A 66 14.06 -0.72 -0.18
N GLY A 67 14.43 -1.60 -1.12
CA GLY A 67 15.58 -1.36 -2.00
C GLY A 67 15.43 -0.10 -2.87
N LYS A 68 14.22 0.18 -3.37
CA LYS A 68 13.94 1.41 -4.13
C LYS A 68 13.98 2.66 -3.25
N VAL A 69 13.55 2.56 -1.99
CA VAL A 69 13.62 3.68 -1.04
C VAL A 69 15.07 3.99 -0.67
N GLU A 70 15.90 2.97 -0.45
CA GLU A 70 17.34 3.15 -0.19
C GLU A 70 18.07 3.76 -1.39
N GLU A 71 17.75 3.32 -2.61
CA GLU A 71 18.29 3.90 -3.83
C GLU A 71 17.89 5.38 -3.99
N LEU A 72 16.64 5.71 -3.67
CA LEU A 72 16.16 7.08 -3.69
C LEU A 72 16.83 7.94 -2.60
N ASP A 73 17.01 7.41 -1.38
CA ASP A 73 17.71 8.12 -0.29
C ASP A 73 19.15 8.44 -0.69
N ARG A 74 19.86 7.49 -1.31
CA ARG A 74 21.21 7.72 -1.82
C ARG A 74 21.23 8.82 -2.90
N ALA A 75 20.34 8.74 -3.88
CA ALA A 75 20.26 9.73 -4.95
C ALA A 75 19.93 11.14 -4.41
N VAL A 76 19.05 11.24 -3.41
CA VAL A 76 18.70 12.51 -2.76
C VAL A 76 19.88 13.07 -1.97
N ARG A 77 20.65 12.24 -1.25
CA ARG A 77 21.86 12.67 -0.55
C ARG A 77 22.93 13.18 -1.51
N GLU A 78 23.20 12.45 -2.59
CA GLU A 78 24.15 12.86 -3.63
C GLU A 78 23.73 14.20 -4.26
N LEU A 79 22.44 14.37 -4.56
CA LEU A 79 21.91 15.62 -5.09
C LEU A 79 22.02 16.77 -4.06
N ALA A 80 21.75 16.51 -2.79
CA ALA A 80 21.88 17.50 -1.72
C ALA A 80 23.34 17.96 -1.55
N GLU A 81 24.31 17.06 -1.67
CA GLU A 81 25.73 17.38 -1.64
C GLU A 81 26.17 18.21 -2.85
N GLN A 82 25.69 17.87 -4.05
CA GLN A 82 25.96 18.67 -5.26
C GLN A 82 25.36 20.07 -5.18
N VAL A 83 24.14 20.20 -4.66
CA VAL A 83 23.50 21.52 -4.46
C VAL A 83 24.23 22.32 -3.38
N GLY A 84 24.67 21.68 -2.30
CA GLY A 84 25.48 22.30 -1.25
C GLY A 84 26.83 22.82 -1.78
N ASN A 85 27.52 22.03 -2.59
CA ASN A 85 28.81 22.41 -3.18
C ASN A 85 28.66 23.45 -4.32
N GLY A 86 27.58 23.37 -5.10
CA GLY A 86 27.22 24.40 -6.09
C GLY A 86 26.90 25.76 -5.44
N SER A 87 26.28 25.75 -4.26
CA SER A 87 25.97 26.96 -3.50
C SER A 87 27.21 27.58 -2.87
N ARG A 88 28.11 26.76 -2.31
CA ARG A 88 29.40 27.21 -1.73
C ARG A 88 30.35 27.76 -2.80
N SER A 89 30.42 27.14 -3.97
CA SER A 89 31.26 27.62 -5.08
C SER A 89 30.75 28.93 -5.68
N ARG A 90 29.43 29.14 -5.78
CA ARG A 90 28.85 30.43 -6.16
C ARG A 90 29.08 31.52 -5.11
N ALA A 91 28.98 31.19 -3.82
CA ALA A 91 29.25 32.14 -2.74
C ALA A 91 30.72 32.59 -2.71
N ARG A 92 31.68 31.65 -2.89
CA ARG A 92 33.11 31.98 -2.99
C ARG A 92 33.43 32.91 -4.15
N ARG A 93 32.91 32.63 -5.36
CA ARG A 93 33.14 33.52 -6.52
C ARG A 93 32.59 34.93 -6.30
N LYS A 94 31.48 35.09 -5.58
CA LYS A 94 30.95 36.42 -5.26
C LYS A 94 31.83 37.22 -4.30
N LEU A 95 32.48 36.55 -3.35
CA LEU A 95 33.42 37.18 -2.42
C LEU A 95 34.70 37.63 -3.14
N GLU A 96 35.26 36.79 -4.01
CA GLU A 96 36.48 37.13 -4.77
C GLU A 96 36.26 38.30 -5.76
N ILE A 97 35.06 38.41 -6.34
CA ILE A 97 34.71 39.53 -7.23
C ILE A 97 34.49 40.83 -6.46
N ALA A 98 33.99 40.75 -5.21
CA ALA A 98 33.78 41.93 -4.37
C ALA A 98 35.07 42.44 -3.72
N GLU A 99 36.09 41.60 -3.55
CA GLU A 99 37.39 41.98 -2.98
C GLU A 99 38.34 42.59 -4.03
N SER A 100 38.02 42.42 -5.33
CA SER A 100 38.83 42.94 -6.46
C SER A 100 38.26 44.22 -7.09
N ALA A 101 37.24 44.85 -6.47
CA ALA A 101 36.57 46.07 -6.92
C ALA A 101 36.71 47.19 -5.88
#